data_AF-A0A352Q8B0-F1
#
_entry.id   AF-A0A352Q8B0-F1
#
_cell.length_a   1.000
_cell.length_b   1.000
_cell.length_c   1.000
_cell.angle_alpha   90.00
_cell.angle_beta   90.00
_cell.angle_gamma   90.00
#
_symmetry.space_group_name_H-M   'P 1'
#
loop_
_entity.id
_entity.type
_entity.pdbx_description
1 polymer ?
#
loop_
_entity_poly.entity_id
_entity_poly.type
_entity_poly.pdbx_seq_one_letter_code
_entity_poly.pdbx_strand_id
1 'polypeptide(L)' 'SLLMNGHEQLELIFAVAKLGAIFLPINYRLTVPEIEYIIDDSGSRTLFFHDEFRHLTGAGVT' A
#
# COMPACT_ATOMS: atom_id res chain seq x y z
N SER A 1 1.63 0.10 0.75
CA SER A 1 0.57 1.00 1.23
C SER A 1 0.37 2.09 0.20
N LEU A 2 -0.89 2.48 -0.03
CA LEU A 2 -1.28 3.52 -0.97
C LEU A 2 -2.11 4.56 -0.23
N LEU A 3 -1.42 5.38 0.56
CA LEU A 3 -1.98 6.39 1.43
C LEU A 3 -1.47 7.77 1.00
N MET A 4 -2.30 8.79 1.19
CA MET A 4 -1.84 10.16 1.05
C MET A 4 -0.85 10.50 2.17
N ASN A 5 -0.11 11.60 2.01
CA ASN A 5 0.81 12.04 3.05
C ASN A 5 0.02 12.41 4.31
N GLY A 6 0.27 11.70 5.40
CA GLY A 6 -0.48 11.81 6.66
C GLY A 6 0.20 11.07 7.81
N HIS A 7 -0.37 11.18 9.01
CA HIS A 7 0.18 10.53 10.20
C HIS A 7 0.01 9.00 10.14
N GLU A 8 -0.99 8.52 9.39
CA GLU A 8 -1.31 7.13 9.17
C GLU A 8 -0.11 6.37 8.56
N GLN A 9 0.72 7.03 7.74
CA GLN A 9 1.95 6.42 7.23
C GLN A 9 2.97 6.15 8.34
N LEU A 10 3.12 7.06 9.32
CA LEU A 10 4.01 6.83 10.47
C LEU A 10 3.48 5.70 11.34
N GLU A 11 2.18 5.68 11.62
CA GLU A 11 1.54 4.60 12.38
C GLU A 11 1.81 3.24 11.74
N LEU A 12 1.66 3.16 10.41
CA LEU A 12 1.83 1.93 9.66
C LEU A 12 3.29 1.45 9.65
N ILE A 13 4.26 2.38 9.55
CA ILE A 13 5.69 2.05 9.69
C ILE A 13 5.96 1.37 11.04
N PHE A 14 5.47 1.93 12.14
CA PHE A 14 5.68 1.36 13.46
C PHE A 14 4.90 0.06 13.68
N ALA A 15 3.67 -0.05 13.18
CA ALA A 15 2.87 -1.26 13.27
C ALA A 15 3.53 -2.42 12.53
N VAL A 16 3.97 -2.20 11.28
CA VAL A 16 4.65 -3.19 10.45
C VAL A 16 6.00 -3.61 11.08
N ALA A 17 6.76 -2.65 11.60
CA ALA A 17 8.00 -2.95 12.31
C ALA A 17 7.77 -3.85 13.55
N LYS A 18 6.72 -3.58 14.34
CA LYS A 18 6.36 -4.43 15.50
C LYS A 18 5.91 -5.84 15.11
N LEU A 19 5.32 -6.01 13.92
CA LEU A 19 4.90 -7.30 13.39
C LEU A 19 6.07 -8.09 12.75
N GLY A 20 7.25 -7.48 12.59
CA GLY A 20 8.36 -8.08 11.85
C GLY A 20 8.11 -8.18 10.34
N ALA A 21 7.17 -7.39 9.81
CA ALA A 21 6.86 -7.33 8.39
C ALA A 21 7.66 -6.23 7.68
N ILE A 22 7.66 -6.26 6.34
CA ILE A 22 8.33 -5.25 5.51
C ILE A 22 7.31 -4.20 5.07
N PHE A 23 7.66 -2.92 5.26
CA PHE A 23 6.84 -1.79 4.83
C PHE A 23 7.24 -1.32 3.43
N LEU A 24 6.30 -1.36 2.48
CA LEU A 24 6.47 -0.85 1.10
C LEU A 24 5.53 0.35 0.87
N PRO A 25 6.00 1.61 0.96
CA PRO A 25 5.20 2.78 0.61
C PRO A 25 5.14 2.98 -0.91
N ILE A 26 3.93 3.13 -1.45
CA ILE A 26 3.70 3.45 -2.86
C ILE A 26 3.36 4.93 -2.96
N ASN A 27 4.04 5.66 -3.86
CA ASN A 27 3.76 7.06 -4.10
C ASN A 27 2.44 7.20 -4.87
N TYR A 28 1.43 7.79 -4.25
CA TYR A 28 0.11 8.00 -4.84
C TYR A 28 0.10 8.94 -6.06
N ARG A 29 1.21 9.64 -6.35
CA ARG A 29 1.35 10.49 -7.54
C ARG A 29 1.74 9.73 -8.81
N LEU A 30 2.02 8.43 -8.70
CA LEU A 30 2.28 7.58 -9.86
C LEU A 30 1.01 7.39 -10.69
N THR A 31 1.20 7.02 -11.95
CA THR A 31 0.08 6.67 -12.82
C THR A 31 -0.54 5.34 -12.38
N VAL A 32 -1.82 5.14 -12.70
CA VAL A 32 -2.54 3.90 -12.38
C VAL A 32 -1.79 2.63 -12.82
N PRO A 33 -1.29 2.51 -14.07
CA PRO A 33 -0.58 1.31 -14.50
C PRO A 33 0.72 1.04 -13.73
N GLU A 34 1.43 2.09 -13.30
CA GLU A 34 2.65 1.94 -12.49
C GLU A 34 2.32 1.42 -11.10
N ILE A 35 1.22 1.88 -10.51
CA ILE A 35 0.74 1.42 -9.20
C ILE A 35 0.32 -0.05 -9.28
N GLU A 36 -0.47 -0.42 -10.29
CA GLU A 36 -0.89 -1.82 -10.52
C GLU A 36 0.32 -2.74 -10.67
N TYR A 37 1.30 -2.33 -11.49
CA TYR A 37 2.54 -3.07 -11.66
C TYR A 37 3.28 -3.31 -10.34
N ILE A 38 3.43 -2.28 -9.50
CA ILE A 38 4.08 -2.41 -8.20
C ILE A 38 3.30 -3.36 -7.29
N ILE A 39 1.98 -3.25 -7.25
CA ILE A 39 1.14 -4.12 -6.40
C ILE A 39 1.31 -5.59 -6.82
N ASP A 40 1.21 -5.87 -8.12
CA ASP A 40 1.32 -7.23 -8.67
C ASP A 40 2.72 -7.83 -8.49
N ASP A 41 3.78 -7.04 -8.65
CA ASP A 41 5.17 -7.51 -8.51
C ASP A 41 5.63 -7.61 -7.03
N SER A 42 5.01 -6.83 -6.13
CA SER A 42 5.47 -6.71 -4.73
C SER A 42 5.43 -8.00 -3.92
N GLY A 43 4.65 -9.00 -4.34
CA GLY A 43 4.38 -10.20 -3.54
C GLY A 43 3.71 -9.90 -2.18
N SER A 44 3.14 -8.70 -2.01
CA SER A 44 2.50 -8.28 -0.77
C SER A 44 1.21 -9.07 -0.51
N ARG A 45 0.97 -9.42 0.76
CA ARG A 45 -0.25 -10.15 1.18
C ARG A 45 -1.36 -9.23 1.67
N THR A 46 -1.03 -7.99 1.98
CA THR A 46 -1.92 -7.01 2.61
C THR A 46 -1.60 -5.64 2.04
N LEU A 47 -2.64 -4.87 1.70
CA LEU A 47 -2.53 -3.52 1.18
C LEU A 47 -3.40 -2.58 2.02
N PHE A 48 -2.77 -1.56 2.59
CA PHE A 48 -3.48 -0.44 3.24
C PHE A 48 -3.65 0.69 2.24
N PHE A 49 -4.88 1.17 2.06
CA PHE A 49 -5.23 2.21 1.09
C PHE A 49 -6.39 3.08 1.58
N HIS A 50 -6.47 4.32 1.09
CA HIS A 50 -7.67 5.15 1.25
C HIS A 50 -8.74 4.73 0.23
N ASP A 51 -10.02 4.92 0.56
CA ASP A 51 -11.15 4.42 -0.24
C ASP A 51 -11.15 4.91 -1.71
N GLU A 52 -10.56 6.07 -1.98
CA GLU A 52 -10.35 6.59 -3.34
C GLU A 52 -9.55 5.64 -4.25
N PHE A 53 -8.66 4.82 -3.67
CA PHE A 53 -7.82 3.86 -4.38
C PHE A 53 -8.40 2.44 -4.41
N ARG A 54 -9.61 2.22 -3.90
CA ARG A 54 -10.25 0.90 -3.87
C ARG A 54 -10.36 0.23 -5.24
N HIS A 55 -10.46 1.03 -6.31
CA HIS A 55 -10.52 0.53 -7.68
C HIS A 55 -9.22 -0.14 -8.16
N LEU A 56 -8.11 0.06 -7.45
CA LEU A 56 -6.79 -0.51 -7.77
C LEU A 56 -6.53 -1.85 -7.07
N THR A 57 -7.46 -2.34 -6.24
CA THR A 57 -7.29 -3.60 -5.52
C THR A 57 -7.90 -4.77 -6.28
N GLY A 58 -7.07 -5.69 -6.77
CA GLY A 58 -7.52 -6.99 -7.26
C GLY A 58 -8.05 -7.87 -6.13
N ALA A 59 -8.94 -8.82 -6.45
CA ALA A 59 -9.69 -9.66 -5.49
C ALA A 59 -8.85 -10.56 -4.54
N GLY A 60 -7.52 -10.50 -4.59
CA GLY A 60 -6.60 -11.35 -3.84
C GLY A 60 -5.85 -10.70 -2.68
N VAL A 61 -5.95 -9.37 -2.50
CA VAL A 61 -5.25 -8.65 -1.43
C VAL A 61 -6.30 -8.16 -0.41
N THR A 62 -6.26 -8.72 0.80
CA THR A 62 -7.16 -8.33 1.92
C THR A 62 -6.52 -7.27 2.80
#